data_AF-A0A8T3UYG0-F1
#
_entry.id   AF-A0A8T3UYG0-F1
#
_cell.length_a   1.000
_cell.length_b   1.000
_cell.length_c   1.000
_cell.angle_alpha   90.00
_cell.angle_beta   90.00
_cell.angle_gamma   90.00
#
_symmetry.space_group_name_H-M   'P 1'
#
loop_
_entity.id
_entity.type
_entity.pdbx_description
1 polymer ?
#
loop_
_entity_poly.entity_id
_entity_poly.type
_entity_poly.pdbx_seq_one_letter_code
_entity_poly.pdbx_strand_id
1 'polypeptide(L)'
;MKLKFTLIDYIIIILVICAIAFAFIHITNDDSSNIQKTAFDASTMNKLPETYLNYYKEGKIVKATVSGINSTNGEEVTLNGTVKWVDEGSSTKILIESNNKTYLTGLYKNVNNADIYLDTISLESDGSVYENLKEFKIKPQNVTSLNDLNKNLTGCDYEISTSISIDSIDSIKVRELENEINSHDKRLAIKTTNTELINELILSKANNQNLEDGNNILGNINGITDEITIRVYDCDDSTLNNIKNNYEVTNIRSF
;
A
#
# COMPACT_ATOMS: atom_id res chain seq x y z
N MET A 1 -42.44 44.62 9.28
CA MET A 1 -43.31 43.64 9.98
C MET A 1 -42.40 42.82 10.90
N LYS A 2 -42.46 43.02 12.23
CA LYS A 2 -41.60 42.28 13.17
C LYS A 2 -42.25 40.91 13.43
N LEU A 3 -41.63 39.82 12.98
CA LEU A 3 -42.04 38.46 13.34
C LEU A 3 -41.95 38.35 14.88
N LYS A 4 -43.12 38.20 15.53
CA LYS A 4 -43.18 37.90 16.96
C LYS A 4 -43.03 36.39 17.11
N PHE A 5 -41.85 35.95 17.50
CA PHE A 5 -41.62 34.57 17.91
C PHE A 5 -42.53 34.23 19.08
N THR A 6 -43.33 33.18 18.92
CA THR A 6 -44.16 32.63 19.99
C THR A 6 -43.33 31.71 20.88
N LEU A 7 -43.81 31.44 22.10
CA LEU A 7 -43.13 30.53 23.04
C LEU A 7 -42.84 29.16 22.41
N ILE A 8 -43.74 28.71 21.53
CA ILE A 8 -43.62 27.45 20.77
C ILE A 8 -42.43 27.50 19.80
N ASP A 9 -42.22 28.63 19.13
CA ASP A 9 -41.11 28.79 18.20
C ASP A 9 -39.75 28.73 18.92
N TYR A 10 -39.66 29.26 20.14
CA TYR A 10 -38.44 29.13 20.97
C TYR A 10 -38.18 27.68 21.39
N ILE A 11 -39.21 26.91 21.70
CA ILE A 11 -39.09 25.48 22.05
C ILE A 11 -38.59 24.69 20.83
N ILE A 12 -39.10 24.97 19.63
CA ILE A 12 -38.66 24.32 18.39
C ILE A 12 -37.18 24.64 18.11
N ILE A 13 -36.77 25.90 18.26
CA ILE A 13 -35.37 26.30 18.05
C ILE A 13 -34.43 25.58 19.03
N ILE A 14 -34.81 25.50 20.30
CA ILE A 14 -34.03 24.78 21.32
C ILE A 14 -33.93 23.29 20.99
N LEU A 15 -35.03 22.65 20.56
CA LEU A 15 -35.02 21.25 20.15
C LEU A 15 -34.11 21.00 18.94
N VAL A 16 -34.11 21.91 17.96
CA VAL A 16 -33.21 21.81 16.79
C VAL A 16 -31.74 21.98 17.20
N ILE A 17 -31.44 22.95 18.07
CA ILE A 17 -30.08 23.15 18.59
C ILE A 17 -29.64 21.94 19.42
N CYS A 18 -30.51 21.38 20.25
CA CYS A 18 -30.23 20.16 21.01
C CYS A 18 -30.03 18.95 20.09
N ALA A 19 -30.81 18.81 19.01
CA ALA A 19 -30.64 17.73 18.03
C ALA A 19 -29.30 17.88 17.27
N ILE A 20 -28.92 19.10 16.89
CA ILE A 20 -27.63 19.39 16.26
C ILE A 20 -26.50 19.12 17.25
N ALA A 21 -26.59 19.61 18.49
CA ALA A 21 -25.59 19.36 19.52
C ALA A 21 -25.48 17.86 19.87
N PHE A 22 -26.61 17.14 19.91
CA PHE A 22 -26.64 15.70 20.13
C PHE A 22 -26.02 14.95 18.94
N ALA A 23 -26.28 15.36 17.70
CA ALA A 23 -25.64 14.80 16.52
C ALA A 23 -24.13 15.07 16.53
N PHE A 24 -23.68 16.27 16.88
CA PHE A 24 -22.26 16.58 17.03
C PHE A 24 -21.62 15.76 18.15
N ILE A 25 -22.26 15.66 19.31
CA ILE A 25 -21.77 14.85 20.43
C ILE A 25 -21.74 13.36 20.05
N HIS A 26 -22.72 12.81 19.31
CA HIS A 26 -22.66 11.42 18.84
C HIS A 26 -21.62 11.21 17.74
N ILE A 27 -21.38 12.19 16.87
CA ILE A 27 -20.34 12.12 15.84
C ILE A 27 -18.94 12.23 16.47
N THR A 28 -18.78 12.98 17.57
CA THR A 28 -17.49 13.12 18.28
C THR A 28 -17.28 12.11 19.41
N ASN A 29 -18.37 11.55 19.98
CA ASN A 29 -18.36 10.53 21.03
C ASN A 29 -18.79 9.16 20.48
N ASP A 30 -18.63 8.89 19.19
CA ASP A 30 -18.65 7.51 18.72
C ASP A 30 -17.36 6.83 19.17
N ASP A 31 -17.29 6.56 20.49
CA ASP A 31 -16.42 5.60 21.14
C ASP A 31 -16.88 4.18 20.76
N SER A 32 -16.96 3.89 19.46
CA SER A 32 -17.26 2.56 18.93
C SER A 32 -16.00 1.94 18.33
N SER A 33 -14.99 1.75 19.20
CA SER A 33 -13.70 1.10 18.94
C SER A 33 -12.82 1.82 17.89
N ASN A 34 -11.50 1.82 18.07
CA ASN A 34 -10.55 2.29 17.04
C ASN A 34 -10.59 1.46 15.73
N ILE A 35 -11.58 0.57 15.59
CA ILE A 35 -11.79 -0.33 14.46
C ILE A 35 -12.44 0.45 13.32
N GLN A 36 -11.63 0.83 12.34
CA GLN A 36 -12.12 1.37 11.08
C GLN A 36 -12.27 0.23 10.09
N LYS A 37 -13.50 -0.05 9.64
CA LYS A 37 -13.83 -1.12 8.68
C LYS A 37 -14.48 -0.56 7.43
N THR A 38 -13.94 -0.89 6.26
CA THR A 38 -14.50 -0.50 4.96
C THR A 38 -14.62 -1.71 4.05
N ALA A 39 -15.79 -1.92 3.45
CA ALA A 39 -16.06 -3.02 2.53
C ALA A 39 -16.13 -2.55 1.08
N PHE A 40 -15.71 -3.43 0.17
CA PHE A 40 -15.64 -3.21 -1.26
C PHE A 40 -16.17 -4.43 -2.01
N ASP A 41 -16.73 -4.16 -3.18
CA ASP A 41 -17.20 -5.14 -4.15
C ASP A 41 -16.67 -4.77 -5.54
N ALA A 42 -17.06 -5.52 -6.57
CA ALA A 42 -16.64 -5.26 -7.95
C ALA A 42 -16.95 -3.84 -8.48
N SER A 43 -17.93 -3.14 -7.89
CA SER A 43 -18.32 -1.78 -8.28
C SER A 43 -17.52 -0.68 -7.58
N THR A 44 -16.94 -0.99 -6.42
CA THR A 44 -16.23 -0.04 -5.55
C THR A 44 -14.73 -0.35 -5.38
N MET A 45 -14.25 -1.46 -5.97
CA MET A 45 -12.87 -1.94 -5.88
C MET A 45 -11.80 -0.91 -6.27
N ASN A 46 -12.13 0.05 -7.11
CA ASN A 46 -11.22 1.14 -7.51
C ASN A 46 -10.87 2.10 -6.36
N LYS A 47 -11.65 2.12 -5.27
CA LYS A 47 -11.37 2.95 -4.08
C LYS A 47 -10.51 2.24 -3.03
N LEU A 48 -10.29 0.94 -3.20
CA LEU A 48 -9.55 0.13 -2.24
C LEU A 48 -8.09 0.59 -2.09
N PRO A 49 -7.33 0.87 -3.18
CA PRO A 49 -5.94 1.32 -3.05
C PRO A 49 -5.83 2.60 -2.22
N GLU A 50 -6.71 3.58 -2.43
CA GLU A 50 -6.74 4.84 -1.67
C GLU A 50 -7.06 4.59 -0.19
N THR A 51 -8.04 3.74 0.09
CA THR A 51 -8.42 3.41 1.47
C THR A 51 -7.29 2.70 2.21
N TYR A 52 -6.66 1.72 1.58
CA TYR A 52 -5.47 1.05 2.11
C TYR A 52 -4.32 2.04 2.32
N LEU A 53 -4.08 2.93 1.36
CA LEU A 53 -3.00 3.91 1.43
C LEU A 53 -3.15 4.86 2.63
N ASN A 54 -4.38 5.21 3.01
CA ASN A 54 -4.63 6.02 4.20
C ASN A 54 -4.19 5.31 5.49
N TYR A 55 -4.55 4.03 5.66
CA TYR A 55 -4.06 3.22 6.79
C TYR A 55 -2.54 3.05 6.76
N TYR A 56 -1.99 2.73 5.59
CA TYR A 56 -0.55 2.55 5.37
C TYR A 56 0.22 3.81 5.75
N LYS A 57 -0.22 5.00 5.34
CA LYS A 57 0.40 6.30 5.68
C LYS A 57 0.31 6.67 7.15
N GLU A 58 -0.46 5.95 7.95
CA GLU A 58 -0.53 6.07 9.42
C GLU A 58 0.23 4.95 10.13
N GLY A 59 0.85 4.02 9.37
CA GLY A 59 1.61 2.90 9.94
C GLY A 59 0.74 1.78 10.51
N LYS A 60 -0.56 1.80 10.21
CA LYS A 60 -1.53 0.84 10.73
C LYS A 60 -1.36 -0.55 10.11
N ILE A 61 -1.56 -1.58 10.92
CA ILE A 61 -1.67 -2.97 10.48
C ILE A 61 -3.09 -3.18 9.94
N VAL A 62 -3.20 -3.48 8.65
CA VAL A 62 -4.50 -3.65 7.98
C VAL A 62 -4.83 -5.14 7.87
N LYS A 63 -5.96 -5.53 8.44
CA LYS A 63 -6.57 -6.86 8.26
C LYS A 63 -7.54 -6.82 7.08
N ALA A 64 -7.69 -7.97 6.43
CA ALA A 64 -8.64 -8.15 5.35
C ALA A 64 -9.46 -9.42 5.55
N THR A 65 -10.76 -9.31 5.27
CA THR A 65 -11.66 -10.43 5.03
C THR A 65 -12.01 -10.42 3.56
N VAL A 66 -11.66 -11.49 2.84
CA VAL A 66 -11.94 -11.69 1.42
C VAL A 66 -12.94 -12.80 1.28
N SER A 67 -13.97 -12.58 0.46
CA SER A 67 -14.86 -13.65 -0.02
C SER A 67 -14.79 -13.71 -1.55
N GLY A 68 -14.66 -14.91 -2.08
CA GLY A 68 -14.55 -15.13 -3.52
C GLY A 68 -14.35 -16.58 -3.89
N ILE A 69 -13.78 -16.82 -5.07
CA ILE A 69 -13.56 -18.16 -5.63
C ILE A 69 -12.08 -18.50 -5.64
N ASN A 70 -11.70 -19.66 -5.09
CA ASN A 70 -10.34 -20.18 -5.18
C ASN A 70 -10.04 -20.62 -6.62
N SER A 71 -8.97 -20.10 -7.21
CA SER A 71 -8.67 -20.31 -8.63
C SER A 71 -8.22 -21.74 -8.96
N THR A 72 -7.79 -22.52 -7.98
CA THR A 72 -7.30 -23.90 -8.17
C THR A 72 -8.43 -24.92 -8.21
N ASN A 73 -9.43 -24.80 -7.32
CA ASN A 73 -10.51 -25.78 -7.20
C ASN A 73 -11.89 -25.24 -7.61
N GLY A 74 -12.03 -23.93 -7.83
CA GLY A 74 -13.29 -23.29 -8.24
C GLY A 74 -14.33 -23.19 -7.12
N GLU A 75 -13.94 -23.45 -5.86
CA GLU A 75 -14.86 -23.40 -4.72
C GLU A 75 -14.89 -22.01 -4.07
N GLU A 76 -16.04 -21.66 -3.48
CA GLU A 76 -16.17 -20.48 -2.64
C GLU A 76 -15.26 -20.56 -1.41
N VAL A 77 -14.58 -19.46 -1.09
CA VAL A 77 -13.65 -19.37 0.02
C VAL A 77 -13.77 -18.02 0.71
N THR A 78 -13.66 -18.03 2.04
CA THR A 78 -13.44 -16.83 2.85
C THR A 78 -12.04 -16.86 3.45
N LEU A 79 -11.23 -15.86 3.09
CA LEU A 79 -9.86 -15.68 3.56
C LEU A 79 -9.81 -14.53 4.57
N ASN A 80 -9.28 -14.79 5.77
CA ASN A 80 -8.99 -13.76 6.76
C ASN A 80 -7.47 -13.63 6.93
N GLY A 81 -6.93 -12.42 6.81
CA GLY A 81 -5.48 -12.23 6.85
C GLY A 81 -5.04 -10.79 7.04
N THR A 82 -3.73 -10.55 6.95
CA THR A 82 -3.10 -9.23 6.99
C THR A 82 -2.75 -8.80 5.56
N VAL A 83 -3.09 -7.58 5.18
CA VAL A 83 -2.70 -7.01 3.89
C VAL A 83 -1.21 -6.72 3.89
N LYS A 84 -0.47 -7.34 2.97
CA LYS A 84 0.98 -7.15 2.80
C LYS A 84 1.33 -6.16 1.71
N TRP A 85 0.47 -6.03 0.70
CA TRP A 85 0.68 -5.11 -0.41
C TRP A 85 -0.63 -4.88 -1.18
N VAL A 86 -0.79 -3.68 -1.73
CA VAL A 86 -1.86 -3.33 -2.67
C VAL A 86 -1.23 -2.64 -3.85
N ASP A 87 -1.58 -3.12 -5.05
CA ASP A 87 -1.22 -2.46 -6.30
C ASP A 87 -1.98 -1.15 -6.45
N GLU A 88 -1.25 -0.06 -6.66
CA GLU A 88 -1.78 1.28 -6.93
C GLU A 88 -2.09 1.52 -8.42
N GLY A 89 -1.95 0.49 -9.27
CA GLY A 89 -2.28 0.52 -10.69
C GLY A 89 -3.79 0.41 -11.00
N SER A 90 -4.12 0.42 -12.30
CA SER A 90 -5.51 0.38 -12.81
C SER A 90 -6.26 -0.93 -12.52
N SER A 91 -5.53 -2.00 -12.18
CA SER A 91 -6.07 -3.31 -11.83
C SER A 91 -5.66 -3.66 -10.41
N THR A 92 -6.52 -3.35 -9.45
CA THR A 92 -6.28 -3.60 -8.02
C THR A 92 -5.93 -5.08 -7.78
N LYS A 93 -4.67 -5.32 -7.40
CA LYS A 93 -4.14 -6.58 -6.90
C LYS A 93 -3.80 -6.42 -5.44
N ILE A 94 -4.06 -7.45 -4.63
CA ILE A 94 -3.89 -7.37 -3.18
C ILE A 94 -3.21 -8.65 -2.71
N LEU A 95 -2.10 -8.50 -2.01
CA LEU A 95 -1.44 -9.61 -1.32
C LEU A 95 -1.91 -9.67 0.13
N ILE A 96 -2.40 -10.84 0.52
CA ILE A 96 -2.92 -11.11 1.86
C ILE A 96 -2.16 -12.28 2.45
N GLU A 97 -1.54 -12.07 3.61
CA GLU A 97 -0.96 -13.15 4.40
C GLU A 97 -2.03 -13.74 5.32
N SER A 98 -2.26 -15.04 5.21
CA SER A 98 -3.14 -15.82 6.09
C SER A 98 -2.50 -17.17 6.36
N ASN A 99 -2.46 -17.59 7.62
CA ASN A 99 -1.88 -18.87 8.03
C ASN A 99 -0.44 -19.09 7.49
N ASN A 100 0.40 -18.04 7.56
CA ASN A 100 1.78 -18.02 7.05
C ASN A 100 1.91 -18.31 5.54
N LYS A 101 0.87 -18.06 4.76
CA LYS A 101 0.87 -18.13 3.30
C LYS A 101 0.39 -16.81 2.71
N THR A 102 1.00 -16.39 1.62
CA THR A 102 0.61 -15.19 0.89
C THR A 102 -0.28 -15.57 -0.29
N TYR A 103 -1.43 -14.91 -0.38
CA TYR A 103 -2.44 -15.07 -1.42
C TYR A 103 -2.55 -13.79 -2.24
N LEU A 104 -2.42 -13.92 -3.56
CA LEU A 104 -2.77 -12.88 -4.52
C LEU A 104 -4.26 -12.91 -4.78
N THR A 105 -4.91 -11.79 -4.52
CA THR A 105 -6.35 -11.62 -4.73
C THR A 105 -6.61 -10.46 -5.68
N GLY A 106 -7.67 -10.57 -6.47
CA GLY A 106 -8.07 -9.56 -7.45
C GLY A 106 -9.35 -9.92 -8.18
N LEU A 107 -9.92 -8.98 -8.93
CA LEU A 107 -11.07 -9.26 -9.78
C LEU A 107 -10.65 -10.12 -10.99
N TYR A 108 -11.45 -11.14 -11.33
CA TYR A 108 -11.17 -12.04 -12.46
C TYR A 108 -10.86 -11.30 -13.77
N LYS A 109 -11.64 -10.26 -14.09
CA LYS A 109 -11.46 -9.42 -15.30
C LYS A 109 -10.12 -8.68 -15.37
N ASN A 110 -9.42 -8.53 -14.25
CA ASN A 110 -8.25 -7.66 -14.10
C ASN A 110 -6.98 -8.43 -13.74
N VAL A 111 -7.10 -9.61 -13.13
CA VAL A 111 -5.98 -10.36 -12.54
C VAL A 111 -6.09 -11.82 -12.91
N ASN A 112 -5.61 -12.20 -14.10
CA ASN A 112 -5.79 -13.55 -14.63
C ASN A 112 -5.13 -14.67 -13.80
N ASN A 113 -4.14 -14.34 -12.97
CA ASN A 113 -3.34 -15.28 -12.18
C ASN A 113 -3.54 -15.15 -10.65
N ALA A 114 -4.69 -14.65 -10.20
CA ALA A 114 -4.98 -14.58 -8.77
C ALA A 114 -5.14 -15.98 -8.15
N ASP A 115 -4.75 -16.15 -6.88
CA ASP A 115 -5.05 -17.35 -6.09
C ASP A 115 -6.54 -17.37 -5.68
N ILE A 116 -7.13 -16.19 -5.46
CA ILE A 116 -8.54 -16.00 -5.14
C ILE A 116 -9.11 -14.87 -6.00
N TYR A 117 -10.14 -15.19 -6.78
CA TYR A 117 -10.91 -14.20 -7.51
C TYR A 117 -11.95 -13.57 -6.58
N LEU A 118 -11.85 -12.26 -6.39
CA LEU A 118 -12.65 -11.52 -5.41
C LEU A 118 -14.08 -11.30 -5.88
N ASP A 119 -15.04 -11.58 -4.99
CA ASP A 119 -16.39 -11.01 -5.06
C ASP A 119 -16.47 -9.77 -4.16
N THR A 120 -16.01 -9.92 -2.91
CA THR A 120 -15.99 -8.84 -1.91
C THR A 120 -14.74 -8.90 -1.05
N ILE A 121 -14.36 -7.74 -0.51
CA ILE A 121 -13.27 -7.61 0.46
C ILE A 121 -13.61 -6.52 1.47
N SER A 122 -13.32 -6.73 2.75
CA SER A 122 -13.31 -5.67 3.74
C SER A 122 -11.92 -5.46 4.30
N LEU A 123 -11.50 -4.20 4.39
CA LEU A 123 -10.31 -3.78 5.11
C LEU A 123 -10.69 -3.31 6.51
N GLU A 124 -9.90 -3.70 7.50
CA GLU A 124 -10.13 -3.39 8.90
C GLU A 124 -8.80 -3.03 9.57
N SER A 125 -8.79 -1.96 10.38
CA SER A 125 -7.67 -1.62 11.26
C SER A 125 -8.23 -1.32 12.64
N ASP A 126 -7.74 -2.01 13.66
CA ASP A 126 -8.10 -1.81 15.08
C ASP A 126 -7.30 -0.69 15.77
N GLY A 127 -6.42 -0.02 15.02
CA GLY A 127 -5.51 1.02 15.52
C GLY A 127 -4.12 0.50 15.85
N SER A 128 -3.88 -0.81 15.77
CA SER A 128 -2.53 -1.38 15.89
C SER A 128 -1.61 -0.84 14.81
N VAL A 129 -0.39 -0.48 15.20
CA VAL A 129 0.67 0.01 14.31
C VAL A 129 1.89 -0.91 14.38
N TYR A 130 2.72 -0.89 13.35
CA TYR A 130 3.99 -1.60 13.37
C TYR A 130 4.96 -0.95 14.36
N GLU A 131 5.60 -1.76 15.21
CA GLU A 131 6.63 -1.29 16.12
C GLU A 131 7.85 -0.78 15.33
N ASN A 132 8.46 0.29 15.85
CA ASN A 132 9.68 0.92 15.31
C ASN A 132 9.62 1.28 13.81
N LEU A 133 8.42 1.49 13.26
CA LEU A 133 8.22 1.86 11.87
C LEU A 133 8.84 3.23 11.59
N LYS A 134 9.69 3.30 10.57
CA LYS A 134 10.32 4.55 10.11
C LYS A 134 10.26 4.66 8.60
N GLU A 135 10.12 5.88 8.10
CA GLU A 135 10.25 6.21 6.68
C GLU A 135 11.39 7.20 6.49
N PHE A 136 12.30 6.88 5.59
CA PHE A 136 13.40 7.73 5.18
C PHE A 136 13.14 8.27 3.78
N LYS A 137 13.25 9.58 3.62
CA LYS A 137 13.34 10.24 2.31
C LYS A 137 14.80 10.50 1.99
N ILE A 138 15.22 10.08 0.81
CA ILE A 138 16.61 10.15 0.35
C ILE A 138 16.63 10.88 -0.98
N LYS A 139 17.65 11.72 -1.19
CA LYS A 139 17.78 12.48 -2.44
C LYS A 139 17.88 11.57 -3.67
N PRO A 140 17.45 12.07 -4.84
CA PRO A 140 17.81 11.52 -6.14
C PRO A 140 19.29 11.13 -6.21
N GLN A 141 19.59 9.96 -6.75
CA GLN A 141 20.97 9.50 -6.94
C GLN A 141 21.12 8.67 -8.22
N ASN A 142 22.35 8.57 -8.70
CA ASN A 142 22.70 7.66 -9.79
C ASN A 142 22.71 6.22 -9.26
N VAL A 143 22.17 5.29 -10.04
CA VAL A 143 22.20 3.86 -9.76
C VAL A 143 22.68 3.11 -10.99
N THR A 144 23.61 2.18 -10.80
CA THR A 144 24.04 1.24 -11.83
C THR A 144 23.10 0.03 -11.86
N SER A 145 22.57 -0.37 -10.70
CA SER A 145 21.72 -1.56 -10.58
C SER A 145 20.65 -1.38 -9.50
N LEU A 146 19.61 -2.22 -9.50
CA LEU A 146 18.58 -2.17 -8.45
C LEU A 146 19.14 -2.51 -7.06
N ASN A 147 20.21 -3.30 -6.99
CA ASN A 147 20.92 -3.59 -5.74
C ASN A 147 21.58 -2.35 -5.12
N ASP A 148 21.72 -1.24 -5.86
CA ASP A 148 22.21 0.01 -5.28
C ASP A 148 21.20 0.62 -4.29
N LEU A 149 19.92 0.27 -4.42
CA LEU A 149 18.85 0.82 -3.60
C LEU A 149 18.76 0.19 -2.21
N ASN A 150 19.16 -1.07 -2.05
CA ASN A 150 19.11 -1.79 -0.78
C ASN A 150 20.48 -2.03 -0.13
N LYS A 151 21.53 -1.36 -0.60
CA LYS A 151 22.84 -1.42 0.05
C LYS A 151 22.72 -1.03 1.52
N ASN A 152 23.10 -1.94 2.41
CA ASN A 152 23.10 -1.73 3.87
C ASN A 152 21.71 -1.75 4.54
N LEU A 153 20.70 -2.37 3.91
CA LEU A 153 19.38 -2.63 4.50
C LEU A 153 19.23 -4.07 5.04
N THR A 154 20.32 -4.70 5.47
CA THR A 154 20.30 -6.09 5.94
C THR A 154 19.73 -6.21 7.35
N GLY A 155 18.92 -7.23 7.60
CA GLY A 155 18.49 -7.59 8.97
C GLY A 155 17.14 -7.01 9.41
N CYS A 156 16.41 -6.36 8.50
CA CYS A 156 15.02 -5.99 8.76
C CYS A 156 14.18 -5.96 7.48
N ASP A 157 12.86 -5.96 7.67
CA ASP A 157 11.90 -5.86 6.58
C ASP A 157 11.80 -4.40 6.11
N TYR A 158 11.77 -4.20 4.80
CA TYR A 158 11.68 -2.87 4.21
C TYR A 158 10.94 -2.86 2.88
N GLU A 159 10.52 -1.67 2.50
CA GLU A 159 9.88 -1.36 1.24
C GLU A 159 10.52 -0.10 0.63
N ILE A 160 10.89 -0.19 -0.64
CA ILE A 160 11.44 0.93 -1.40
C ILE A 160 10.41 1.41 -2.44
N SER A 161 10.19 2.71 -2.48
CA SER A 161 9.38 3.35 -3.52
C SER A 161 10.17 4.50 -4.16
N THR A 162 10.28 4.48 -5.48
CA THR A 162 10.94 5.52 -6.30
C THR A 162 10.64 5.27 -7.78
N SER A 163 10.97 6.23 -8.64
CA SER A 163 11.04 6.05 -10.09
C SER A 163 12.50 6.17 -10.53
N ILE A 164 12.90 5.42 -11.56
CA ILE A 164 14.25 5.44 -12.09
C ILE A 164 14.17 5.72 -13.59
N SER A 165 14.65 6.89 -13.99
CA SER A 165 14.82 7.24 -15.39
C SER A 165 16.03 6.50 -15.95
N ILE A 166 15.84 5.80 -17.08
CA ILE A 166 16.87 4.99 -17.74
C ILE A 166 16.87 5.21 -19.25
N ASP A 167 17.99 4.91 -19.89
CA ASP A 167 18.13 5.15 -21.34
C ASP A 167 17.23 4.23 -22.18
N SER A 168 17.12 2.95 -21.81
CA SER A 168 16.36 1.95 -22.57
C SER A 168 15.86 0.80 -21.71
N ILE A 169 14.73 0.22 -22.11
CA ILE A 169 14.13 -0.95 -21.47
C ILE A 169 13.95 -2.04 -22.52
N ASP A 170 14.50 -3.23 -22.26
CA ASP A 170 14.25 -4.42 -23.06
C ASP A 170 12.92 -5.05 -22.64
N SER A 171 11.94 -5.06 -23.54
CA SER A 171 10.60 -5.58 -23.28
C SER A 171 10.58 -7.08 -22.98
N ILE A 172 11.57 -7.84 -23.47
CA ILE A 172 11.72 -9.26 -23.13
C ILE A 172 12.10 -9.40 -21.65
N LYS A 173 13.09 -8.63 -21.19
CA LYS A 173 13.51 -8.62 -19.79
C LYS A 173 12.41 -8.15 -18.85
N VAL A 174 11.58 -7.20 -19.28
CA VAL A 174 10.40 -6.79 -18.49
C VAL A 174 9.44 -7.97 -18.32
N ARG A 175 9.15 -8.71 -19.39
CA ARG A 175 8.26 -9.88 -19.30
C ARG A 175 8.88 -11.00 -18.46
N GLU A 176 10.18 -11.22 -18.56
CA GLU A 176 10.91 -12.17 -17.71
C GLU A 176 10.77 -11.77 -16.23
N LEU A 177 10.97 -10.50 -15.90
CA LEU A 177 10.82 -9.98 -14.56
C LEU A 177 9.40 -10.13 -14.02
N GLU A 178 8.38 -9.77 -14.82
CA GLU A 178 6.98 -9.97 -14.44
C GLU A 178 6.68 -11.45 -14.12
N ASN A 179 7.21 -12.38 -14.92
CA ASN A 179 7.00 -13.81 -14.70
C ASN A 179 7.71 -14.29 -13.44
N GLU A 180 8.96 -13.88 -13.22
CA GLU A 180 9.76 -14.26 -12.05
C GLU A 180 9.07 -13.79 -10.76
N ILE A 181 8.72 -12.50 -10.68
CA ILE A 181 8.01 -11.92 -9.54
C ILE A 181 6.68 -12.64 -9.30
N ASN A 182 5.90 -12.94 -10.34
CA ASN A 182 4.64 -13.66 -10.19
C ASN A 182 4.81 -15.10 -9.65
N SER A 183 5.98 -15.71 -9.86
CA SER A 183 6.26 -17.08 -9.40
C SER A 183 6.78 -17.14 -7.96
N HIS A 184 7.52 -16.11 -7.51
CA HIS A 184 8.10 -16.03 -6.18
C HIS A 184 7.21 -15.28 -5.18
N ASP A 185 7.17 -13.95 -5.28
CA ASP A 185 6.58 -13.05 -4.26
C ASP A 185 5.17 -12.56 -4.63
N LYS A 186 4.78 -12.68 -5.90
CA LYS A 186 3.51 -12.17 -6.48
C LYS A 186 3.30 -10.66 -6.36
N ARG A 187 4.23 -9.95 -5.73
CA ARG A 187 4.23 -8.49 -5.53
C ARG A 187 4.82 -7.80 -6.76
N LEU A 188 3.98 -7.44 -7.71
CA LEU A 188 4.40 -6.70 -8.92
C LEU A 188 4.73 -5.23 -8.60
N ALA A 189 5.73 -5.03 -7.74
CA ALA A 189 6.21 -3.74 -7.26
C ALA A 189 7.13 -3.03 -8.26
N ILE A 190 7.74 -3.76 -9.21
CA ILE A 190 8.57 -3.18 -10.26
C ILE A 190 7.76 -3.16 -11.55
N LYS A 191 7.58 -1.97 -12.10
CA LYS A 191 6.82 -1.72 -13.33
C LYS A 191 7.62 -0.85 -14.26
N THR A 192 7.25 -0.85 -15.53
CA THR A 192 7.88 0.02 -16.52
C THR A 192 6.85 0.94 -17.15
N THR A 193 7.22 2.19 -17.37
CA THR A 193 6.49 3.09 -18.26
C THR A 193 7.39 3.43 -19.44
N ASN A 194 6.82 3.36 -20.63
CA ASN A 194 7.46 3.83 -21.84
C ASN A 194 6.54 4.91 -22.42
N THR A 195 6.85 6.15 -22.07
CA THR A 195 6.27 7.31 -22.76
C THR A 195 7.25 7.74 -23.84
N GLU A 196 6.78 8.45 -24.88
CA GLU A 196 7.61 8.86 -26.03
C GLU A 196 8.88 9.68 -25.66
N LEU A 197 9.03 10.09 -24.40
CA LEU A 197 10.11 10.98 -23.93
C LEU A 197 11.04 10.34 -22.89
N ILE A 198 10.59 9.38 -22.08
CA ILE A 198 11.35 8.81 -20.96
C ILE A 198 10.97 7.34 -20.75
N ASN A 199 11.97 6.47 -20.63
CA ASN A 199 11.81 5.12 -20.11
C ASN A 199 12.03 5.15 -18.59
N GLU A 200 11.04 4.67 -17.83
CA GLU A 200 11.14 4.65 -16.37
C GLU A 200 10.86 3.25 -15.81
N LEU A 201 11.64 2.90 -14.79
CA LEU A 201 11.31 1.82 -13.85
C LEU A 201 10.62 2.44 -12.64
N ILE A 202 9.40 2.02 -12.35
CA ILE A 202 8.64 2.45 -11.18
C ILE A 202 8.71 1.34 -10.14
N LEU A 203 9.24 1.67 -8.97
CA LEU A 203 9.25 0.83 -7.79
C LEU A 203 8.16 1.31 -6.84
N SER A 204 7.18 0.46 -6.57
CA SER A 204 6.06 0.73 -5.65
C SER A 204 6.06 -0.28 -4.51
N LYS A 205 6.65 0.11 -3.38
CA LYS A 205 6.78 -0.71 -2.17
C LYS A 205 7.50 -2.04 -2.44
N ALA A 206 8.58 -1.98 -3.22
CA ALA A 206 9.41 -3.12 -3.56
C ALA A 206 10.17 -3.62 -2.32
N ASN A 207 10.09 -4.92 -2.04
CA ASN A 207 10.84 -5.56 -0.96
C ASN A 207 12.20 -6.08 -1.48
N ASN A 208 12.96 -6.75 -0.60
CA ASN A 208 14.25 -7.34 -0.98
C ASN A 208 14.14 -8.33 -2.14
N GLN A 209 13.16 -9.24 -2.12
CA GLN A 209 13.01 -10.24 -3.18
C GLN A 209 12.76 -9.59 -4.54
N ASN A 210 11.91 -8.56 -4.61
CA ASN A 210 11.66 -7.87 -5.88
C ASN A 210 12.93 -7.21 -6.42
N LEU A 211 13.74 -6.61 -5.54
CA LEU A 211 15.00 -5.98 -5.95
C LEU A 211 16.02 -7.02 -6.42
N GLU A 212 16.12 -8.18 -5.77
CA GLU A 212 16.98 -9.28 -6.20
C GLU A 212 16.56 -9.85 -7.55
N ASP A 213 15.27 -10.17 -7.73
CA ASP A 213 14.71 -10.66 -9.00
C ASP A 213 14.96 -9.64 -10.12
N GLY A 214 14.65 -8.37 -9.84
CA GLY A 214 14.88 -7.26 -10.76
C GLY A 214 16.34 -7.09 -11.13
N ASN A 215 17.25 -7.15 -10.16
CA ASN A 215 18.68 -7.03 -10.39
C ASN A 215 19.22 -8.17 -11.25
N ASN A 216 18.78 -9.42 -10.99
CA ASN A 216 19.23 -10.60 -11.72
C ASN A 216 18.82 -10.57 -13.20
N ILE A 217 17.62 -10.05 -13.50
CA ILE A 217 17.06 -10.04 -14.86
C ILE A 217 17.44 -8.78 -15.62
N LEU A 218 17.23 -7.60 -15.03
CA LEU A 218 17.52 -6.32 -15.68
C LEU A 218 19.03 -6.10 -15.78
N GLY A 219 19.79 -6.49 -14.74
CA GLY A 219 21.23 -6.31 -14.68
C GLY A 219 21.61 -4.85 -14.49
N ASN A 220 22.53 -4.37 -15.32
CA ASN A 220 22.92 -2.96 -15.32
C ASN A 220 21.82 -2.11 -15.99
N ILE A 221 21.26 -1.19 -15.22
CA ILE A 221 20.20 -0.27 -15.66
C ILE A 221 20.71 1.15 -15.95
N ASN A 222 21.85 1.56 -15.38
CA ASN A 222 22.42 2.92 -15.45
C ASN A 222 21.36 4.03 -15.46
N GLY A 223 20.78 4.32 -14.29
CA GLY A 223 19.68 5.26 -14.16
C GLY A 223 19.90 6.35 -13.12
N ILE A 224 18.96 7.28 -13.10
CA ILE A 224 18.84 8.32 -12.07
C ILE A 224 17.49 8.14 -11.39
N THR A 225 17.52 8.04 -10.06
CA THR A 225 16.29 7.92 -9.27
C THR A 225 15.64 9.28 -9.05
N ASP A 226 14.33 9.29 -8.86
CA ASP A 226 13.64 10.35 -8.13
C ASP A 226 14.00 10.30 -6.63
N GLU A 227 13.33 11.09 -5.80
CA GLU A 227 13.40 10.93 -4.34
C GLU A 227 13.07 9.47 -3.98
N ILE A 228 13.91 8.85 -3.17
CA ILE A 228 13.74 7.47 -2.73
C ILE A 228 13.05 7.49 -1.38
N THR A 229 11.97 6.72 -1.26
CA THR A 229 11.31 6.45 0.03
C THR A 229 11.68 5.05 0.48
N ILE A 230 12.36 4.92 1.60
CA ILE A 230 12.63 3.64 2.26
C ILE A 230 11.79 3.57 3.52
N ARG A 231 10.80 2.68 3.53
CA ARG A 231 10.02 2.36 4.71
C ARG A 231 10.58 1.10 5.35
N VAL A 232 10.84 1.15 6.64
CA VAL A 232 11.45 0.04 7.36
C VAL A 232 10.60 -0.37 8.56
N TYR A 233 10.52 -1.67 8.79
CA TYR A 233 9.69 -2.30 9.80
C TYR A 233 10.59 -2.99 10.82
N ASP A 234 10.45 -2.61 12.09
CA ASP A 234 11.15 -3.22 13.23
C ASP A 234 12.67 -3.42 13.05
N CYS A 235 13.38 -2.41 12.51
CA CYS A 235 14.84 -2.46 12.39
C CYS A 235 15.55 -2.07 13.68
N ASP A 236 16.70 -2.70 13.92
CA ASP A 236 17.62 -2.29 14.97
C ASP A 236 18.26 -0.91 14.72
N ASP A 237 18.76 -0.29 15.79
CA ASP A 237 19.40 1.03 15.71
C ASP A 237 20.66 1.02 14.82
N SER A 238 21.35 -0.11 14.71
CA SER A 238 22.53 -0.27 13.85
C SER A 238 22.16 -0.06 12.38
N THR A 239 21.10 -0.72 11.91
CA THR A 239 20.59 -0.62 10.55
C THR A 239 20.06 0.77 10.27
N LEU A 240 19.31 1.35 11.22
CA LEU A 240 18.82 2.73 11.10
C LEU A 240 19.96 3.76 11.00
N ASN A 241 21.06 3.55 11.72
CA ASN A 241 22.24 4.41 11.62
C ASN A 241 23.02 4.18 10.32
N ASN A 242 23.08 2.94 9.83
CA ASN A 242 23.66 2.63 8.53
C ASN A 242 22.93 3.37 7.39
N ILE A 243 21.59 3.43 7.43
CA ILE A 243 20.82 4.20 6.44
C ILE A 243 21.23 5.68 6.48
N LYS A 244 21.24 6.29 7.66
CA LYS A 244 21.59 7.71 7.82
C LYS A 244 23.02 8.05 7.36
N ASN A 245 23.95 7.12 7.52
CA ASN A 245 25.36 7.34 7.23
C ASN A 245 25.71 7.08 5.76
N ASN A 246 24.97 6.20 5.07
CA ASN A 246 25.27 5.80 3.70
C ASN A 246 24.38 6.45 2.64
N TYR A 247 23.23 7.02 3.04
CA TYR A 247 22.33 7.73 2.15
C TYR A 247 22.24 9.21 2.52
N GLU A 248 22.04 10.05 1.51
CA GLU A 248 21.77 11.47 1.73
C GLU A 248 20.29 11.66 2.13
N VAL A 249 20.00 11.43 3.41
CA VAL A 249 18.66 11.51 3.99
C VAL A 249 18.20 12.97 4.12
N THR A 250 17.03 13.28 3.55
CA THR A 250 16.39 14.62 3.62
C THR A 250 15.31 14.71 4.69
N ASN A 251 14.63 13.60 4.99
CA ASN A 251 13.57 13.55 5.99
C ASN A 251 13.49 12.16 6.63
N ILE A 252 13.15 12.14 7.91
CA ILE A 252 12.84 10.91 8.63
C ILE A 252 11.49 11.12 9.31
N ARG A 253 10.54 10.24 8.99
CA ARG A 253 9.24 10.17 9.65
C ARG A 253 9.21 8.95 10.56
N SER A 254 8.75 9.15 11.79
CA SER A 254 8.44 8.08 12.75
C SER A 254 6.92 8.02 12.96
N PHE A 255 6.43 6.85 13.37
CA PHE A 255 5.02 6.53 13.51
C PHE A 255 4.68 6.25 14.97
#